data_AF-A0A7Z7YSR8-F1
#
_entry.id   AF-A0A7Z7YSR8-F1
#
_cell.length_a   1.000
_cell.length_b   1.000
_cell.length_c   1.000
_cell.angle_alpha   90.00
_cell.angle_beta   90.00
_cell.angle_gamma   90.00
#
_symmetry.space_group_name_H-M   'P 1'
#
loop_
_entity.id
_entity.type
_entity.pdbx_description
1 polymer ?
#
loop_
_entity_poly.entity_id
_entity_poly.type
_entity_poly.pdbx_seq_one_letter_code
_entity_poly.pdbx_strand_id
1 'polypeptide(L)'
;FLCLDKDEQLKRFKDRENNPDKQWKITEEDWRNREKWDEYLEASHDMIESTNTSYAPWYIVPADHKKTSRIEVLKTIIRKCEEVLWGVKTY
;
A
#
# COMPACT_ATOMS: atom_id res chain seq x y z
N PHE A 1 1.55 3.61 3.14
CA PHE A 1 0.40 3.43 2.26
C PHE A 1 0.84 2.84 0.93
N LEU A 2 0.28 1.70 0.52
CA LEU A 2 0.56 1.11 -0.79
C LEU A 2 -0.44 1.68 -1.80
N CYS A 3 0.01 2.59 -2.65
CA CYS A 3 -0.87 3.22 -3.65
C CYS A 3 -0.96 2.33 -4.89
N LEU A 4 -2.18 1.98 -5.29
CA LEU A 4 -2.46 1.15 -6.45
C LEU A 4 -3.38 1.94 -7.38
N ASP A 5 -3.19 1.83 -8.68
CA ASP A 5 -4.13 2.43 -9.62
C ASP A 5 -5.47 1.69 -9.60
N LYS A 6 -6.56 2.45 -9.84
CA LYS A 6 -7.93 1.93 -9.88
C LYS A 6 -8.05 0.79 -10.89
N ASP A 7 -7.36 0.88 -12.03
CA ASP A 7 -7.40 -0.15 -13.08
C ASP A 7 -6.58 -1.39 -12.73
N GLU A 8 -5.41 -1.23 -12.12
CA GLU A 8 -4.60 -2.36 -11.65
C GLU A 8 -5.30 -3.10 -10.50
N GLN A 9 -6.06 -2.40 -9.65
CA GLN A 9 -6.93 -3.06 -8.67
C GLN A 9 -8.00 -3.94 -9.37
N LEU A 10 -8.67 -3.42 -10.41
CA LEU A 10 -9.69 -4.18 -11.15
C LEU A 10 -9.13 -5.45 -11.76
N LYS A 11 -7.96 -5.32 -12.41
CA LYS A 11 -7.26 -6.43 -13.00
C LYS A 11 -6.98 -7.51 -11.96
N ARG A 12 -6.47 -7.13 -10.79
CA ARG A 12 -6.19 -8.06 -9.69
C ARG A 12 -7.45 -8.68 -9.11
N PHE A 13 -8.58 -7.99 -9.12
CA PHE A 13 -9.86 -8.53 -8.65
C PHE A 13 -10.35 -9.63 -9.61
N LYS A 14 -10.36 -9.34 -10.92
CA LYS A 14 -10.70 -10.32 -11.96
C LYS A 14 -9.75 -11.53 -11.92
N ASP A 15 -8.45 -11.31 -11.72
CA ASP A 15 -7.48 -12.40 -11.57
C ASP A 15 -7.74 -13.29 -10.36
N ARG A 16 -8.30 -12.74 -9.26
CA ARG A 16 -8.68 -13.52 -8.07
C ARG A 16 -9.96 -14.30 -8.30
N GLU A 17 -10.95 -13.69 -8.94
CA GLU A 17 -12.24 -14.30 -9.27
C GLU A 17 -12.07 -15.48 -10.23
N ASN A 18 -11.15 -15.37 -11.20
CA ASN A 18 -10.90 -16.43 -12.19
C ASN A 18 -9.87 -17.47 -11.75
N ASN A 19 -9.28 -17.35 -10.56
CA ASN A 19 -8.28 -18.28 -10.05
C ASN A 19 -8.85 -19.07 -8.86
N PRO A 20 -9.14 -20.38 -9.02
CA PRO A 20 -9.73 -21.22 -7.97
C PRO A 20 -8.99 -21.18 -6.63
N ASP A 21 -7.65 -21.08 -6.65
CA ASP A 21 -6.83 -21.05 -5.43
C ASP A 21 -6.89 -19.70 -4.68
N LYS A 22 -7.46 -18.67 -5.32
CA LYS A 22 -7.50 -17.29 -4.82
C LYS A 22 -8.90 -16.69 -4.73
N GLN A 23 -9.93 -17.41 -5.19
CA GLN A 23 -11.32 -16.95 -5.14
C GLN A 23 -11.76 -16.56 -3.73
N TRP A 24 -11.29 -17.28 -2.70
CA TRP A 24 -11.58 -16.94 -1.30
C TRP A 24 -11.08 -15.55 -0.86
N LYS A 25 -10.19 -14.91 -1.63
CA LYS A 25 -9.62 -13.56 -1.35
C LYS A 25 -10.41 -12.41 -1.99
N ILE A 26 -11.56 -12.70 -2.60
CA ILE A 26 -12.45 -11.68 -3.12
C ILE A 26 -13.89 -11.98 -2.69
N THR A 27 -14.57 -10.94 -2.24
CA THR A 27 -15.92 -11.00 -1.69
C THR A 27 -16.78 -9.91 -2.32
N GLU A 28 -18.10 -10.00 -2.15
CA GLU A 28 -19.03 -8.94 -2.58
C GLU A 28 -18.72 -7.58 -1.94
N GLU A 29 -18.18 -7.61 -0.72
CA GLU A 29 -17.73 -6.42 0.01
C GLU A 29 -16.59 -5.69 -0.71
N ASP A 30 -15.65 -6.42 -1.31
CA ASP A 30 -14.54 -5.83 -2.07
C ASP A 30 -15.06 -5.04 -3.27
N TRP A 31 -16.10 -5.55 -3.95
CA TRP A 31 -16.75 -4.87 -5.07
C TRP A 31 -17.50 -3.62 -4.62
N ARG A 32 -18.26 -3.69 -3.52
CA ARG A 32 -18.92 -2.53 -2.92
C ARG A 32 -17.92 -1.45 -2.51
N ASN A 33 -16.79 -1.83 -1.91
CA ASN A 33 -15.76 -0.88 -1.51
C ASN A 33 -15.06 -0.24 -2.71
N ARG A 34 -14.92 -0.98 -3.80
CA ARG A 34 -14.37 -0.45 -5.06
C ARG A 34 -15.27 0.63 -5.67
N GLU A 35 -16.59 0.52 -5.56
CA GLU A 35 -17.52 1.56 -6.03
C GLU A 35 -17.27 2.89 -5.31
N LYS A 36 -16.81 2.83 -4.06
CA LYS A 36 -16.44 3.98 -3.22
C LYS A 36 -14.96 4.38 -3.33
N TRP A 37 -14.31 4.07 -4.44
CA TRP A 37 -12.88 4.35 -4.65
C TRP A 37 -12.49 5.78 -4.28
N ASP A 38 -13.26 6.75 -4.78
CA ASP A 38 -12.94 8.17 -4.62
C ASP A 38 -13.09 8.61 -3.15
N GLU A 39 -14.08 8.10 -2.43
CA GLU A 39 -14.24 8.30 -0.98
C GLU A 39 -13.04 7.72 -0.19
N TYR A 40 -12.58 6.52 -0.57
CA TYR A 40 -11.41 5.92 0.08
C TYR A 40 -10.12 6.67 -0.23
N LEU A 41 -9.98 7.25 -1.43
CA LEU A 41 -8.83 8.04 -1.81
C LEU A 41 -8.77 9.34 -1.00
N GLU A 42 -9.89 10.05 -0.88
CA GLU A 42 -10.03 11.25 -0.05
C GLU A 42 -9.75 10.93 1.43
N ALA A 43 -10.40 9.90 1.98
CA ALA A 43 -10.17 9.49 3.37
C ALA A 43 -8.71 9.08 3.63
N SER A 44 -8.05 8.43 2.67
CA SER A 44 -6.63 8.08 2.78
C SER A 44 -5.72 9.30 2.75
N HIS A 45 -6.06 10.30 1.92
CA HIS A 45 -5.36 11.58 1.88
C HIS A 45 -5.46 12.30 3.23
N ASP A 46 -6.66 12.47 3.74
CA ASP A 46 -6.92 13.14 5.03
C ASP A 46 -6.23 12.44 6.19
N MET A 47 -6.27 11.10 6.21
CA MET A 47 -5.56 10.30 7.20
C MET A 47 -4.05 10.57 7.16
N ILE A 48 -3.44 10.53 5.97
CA ILE A 48 -2.00 10.75 5.83
C ILE A 48 -1.64 12.17 6.23
N GLU A 49 -2.36 13.17 5.73
CA GLU A 49 -2.12 14.58 6.07
C GLU A 49 -2.22 14.83 7.57
N SER A 50 -3.26 14.30 8.22
CA SER A 50 -3.52 14.54 9.64
C SER A 50 -2.61 13.76 10.58
N THR A 51 -2.04 12.63 10.14
CA THR A 51 -1.30 11.71 11.02
C THR A 51 0.16 11.48 10.64
N ASN A 52 0.63 12.09 9.55
CA ASN A 52 2.04 12.05 9.17
C ASN A 52 2.88 12.96 10.09
N THR A 53 3.46 12.36 11.12
CA THR A 53 4.23 13.08 12.14
C THR A 53 5.72 12.77 12.03
N SER A 54 6.57 13.63 12.59
CA SER A 54 8.03 13.45 12.56
C SER A 54 8.51 12.17 13.26
N TYR A 55 7.79 11.73 14.30
CA TYR A 55 8.11 10.51 15.05
C TYR A 55 7.44 9.26 14.48
N ALA A 56 6.38 9.40 13.69
CA ALA A 56 5.68 8.31 13.01
C ALA A 56 5.29 8.72 11.58
N PRO A 57 6.25 8.78 10.65
CA PRO A 57 5.99 9.22 9.29
C PRO A 57 5.27 8.13 8.47
N TRP A 58 4.36 8.56 7.59
CA TRP A 58 3.78 7.74 6.54
C TRP A 58 4.69 7.69 5.32
N TYR A 59 4.86 6.49 4.76
CA TYR A 59 5.55 6.28 3.48
C TYR A 59 4.56 5.87 2.40
N ILE A 60 4.48 6.63 1.31
CA ILE A 60 3.64 6.32 0.14
C ILE A 60 4.49 5.52 -0.85
N VAL A 61 4.06 4.30 -1.14
CA VAL A 61 4.80 3.36 -2.01
C VAL A 61 3.93 2.96 -3.20
N PRO A 62 4.38 3.20 -4.45
CA PRO A 62 3.70 2.72 -5.64
C PRO A 62 3.65 1.18 -5.67
N ALA A 63 2.45 0.61 -5.81
CA ALA A 63 2.17 -0.80 -5.59
C ALA A 63 1.65 -1.55 -6.82
N ASP A 64 1.62 -0.92 -7.99
CA ASP A 64 1.20 -1.56 -9.26
C ASP A 64 2.12 -2.72 -9.62
N HIS A 65 3.41 -2.58 -9.34
CA HIS A 65 4.38 -3.67 -9.45
C HIS A 65 4.73 -4.27 -8.09
N LYS A 66 4.27 -5.51 -7.84
CA LYS A 66 4.46 -6.21 -6.56
C LYS A 66 5.92 -6.38 -6.15
N LYS A 67 6.81 -6.67 -7.10
CA LYS A 67 8.24 -6.88 -6.77
C LYS A 67 8.88 -5.56 -6.34
N THR A 68 8.60 -4.47 -7.05
CA THR A 68 9.16 -3.15 -6.77
C THR A 68 8.68 -2.63 -5.43
N SER A 69 7.37 -2.68 -5.17
CA SER A 69 6.79 -2.26 -3.88
C SER A 69 7.36 -3.05 -2.69
N ARG A 70 7.54 -4.37 -2.83
CA ARG A 70 8.15 -5.18 -1.77
C ARG A 70 9.59 -4.76 -1.47
N ILE A 71 10.39 -4.51 -2.51
CA ILE A 71 11.78 -4.05 -2.35
C ILE A 71 11.80 -2.69 -1.65
N GLU A 72 10.92 -1.77 -2.05
CA GLU A 72 10.86 -0.42 -1.47
C GLU A 72 10.46 -0.44 0.02
N VAL A 73 9.47 -1.25 0.37
CA VAL A 73 9.07 -1.45 1.78
C VAL A 73 10.22 -2.02 2.59
N LEU A 74 10.89 -3.08 2.09
CA LEU A 74 12.02 -3.69 2.79
C LEU A 74 13.17 -2.69 2.99
N LYS A 75 13.54 -1.94 1.94
CA LYS A 75 14.58 -0.90 2.03
C LYS A 75 14.22 0.17 3.05
N THR A 76 12.97 0.62 3.07
CA THR A 76 12.49 1.64 4.00
C THR A 76 12.61 1.16 5.45
N ILE A 77 12.20 -0.09 5.73
CA ILE A 77 12.31 -0.69 7.06
C ILE A 77 13.78 -0.83 7.48
N ILE A 78 14.63 -1.40 6.62
CA ILE A 78 16.05 -1.61 6.92
C ILE A 78 16.72 -0.27 7.23
N ARG A 79 16.54 0.74 6.36
CA ARG A 79 17.08 2.08 6.58
C ARG A 79 16.63 2.64 7.92
N LYS A 80 15.35 2.48 8.29
CA LYS A 80 14.85 3.02 9.57
C LYS A 80 15.43 2.30 10.78
N CYS A 81 15.60 0.97 10.69
CA CYS A 81 16.30 0.21 11.73
C CYS A 81 17.77 0.63 11.84
N GLU A 82 18.45 0.87 10.71
CA GLU A 82 19.84 1.32 10.66
C GLU A 82 20.04 2.69 11.32
N GLU A 83 19.18 3.65 11.00
CA GLU A 83 19.17 4.99 11.62
C GLU A 83 19.06 4.92 13.16
N VAL A 84 18.18 4.06 13.67
CA VAL A 84 17.87 3.97 15.11
C VAL A 84 18.90 3.15 15.87
N LEU A 85 19.27 1.97 15.35
CA LEU A 85 20.09 1.02 16.09
C LEU A 85 21.58 1.32 16.01
N TRP A 86 22.04 1.81 14.86
CA TRP A 86 23.47 1.89 14.56
C TRP A 86 23.97 3.33 14.48
N GLY A 87 23.08 4.33 14.65
CA GLY A 87 23.45 5.75 14.63
C GLY A 87 24.21 6.16 13.36
N VAL A 88 23.95 5.46 12.25
CA VAL A 88 24.76 5.62 11.03
C VAL A 88 24.47 6.99 10.43
N LYS A 89 25.47 7.87 10.54
CA LYS A 89 25.59 9.03 9.65
C LYS A 89 25.76 8.49 8.23
N THR A 90 24.73 8.65 7.41
CA THR A 90 24.80 8.43 5.97
C THR A 90 25.97 9.23 5.39
N TYR A 91 26.97 8.55 4.81
CA TYR A 91 28.02 9.16 3.98
C TYR A 91 27.49 9.49 2.60
#